data_AF-A0A9Q3J608-F1
#
_entry.id   AF-A0A9Q3J608-F1
#
_cell.length_a   1.000
_cell.length_b   1.000
_cell.length_c   1.000
_cell.angle_alpha   90.00
_cell.angle_beta   90.00
_cell.angle_gamma   90.00
#
_symmetry.space_group_name_H-M   'P 1'
#
loop_
_entity.id
_entity.type
_entity.pdbx_description
1 polymer ?
#
loop_
_entity_poly.entity_id
_entity_poly.type
_entity_poly.pdbx_seq_one_letter_code
_entity_poly.pdbx_strand_id
1 'polypeptide(L)'
;MMIQIQEPKSPWEIAHMDWVIALPLGGDRSYNACLVLVDRYSKTTMFLTFHKDDTAMDTAIMIWNKFISYTGLFQNIISDRDPKFASALWTSLHNWFGTKL
;
A
#
# COMPACT_ATOMS: atom_id res chain seq x y z
N MET A 1 8.05 -18.57 -10.92
CA MET A 1 7.18 -19.51 -10.15
C MET A 1 5.88 -18.77 -9.88
N MET A 2 4.74 -19.27 -10.37
CA MET A 2 3.44 -18.65 -10.07
C MET A 2 3.07 -19.03 -8.64
N ILE A 3 2.96 -18.05 -7.74
CA ILE A 3 2.53 -18.27 -6.36
C ILE A 3 1.00 -18.44 -6.39
N GLN A 4 0.53 -19.60 -5.98
CA GLN A 4 -0.91 -19.81 -5.80
C GLN A 4 -1.34 -19.14 -4.49
N ILE A 5 -2.22 -18.14 -4.60
CA ILE A 5 -2.74 -17.40 -3.46
C ILE A 5 -4.16 -17.90 -3.19
N GLN A 6 -4.45 -18.24 -1.94
CA GLN A 6 -5.79 -18.63 -1.51
C GLN A 6 -6.76 -17.47 -1.68
N GLU A 7 -8.01 -17.77 -2.05
CA GLU A 7 -9.02 -16.71 -2.15
C GLU A 7 -9.39 -16.18 -0.75
N PRO A 8 -9.52 -14.85 -0.58
CA PRO A 8 -9.92 -14.26 0.67
C PRO A 8 -11.37 -14.61 0.99
N LYS A 9 -11.70 -14.66 2.28
CA LYS A 9 -13.03 -14.95 2.81
C LYS A 9 -13.78 -13.69 3.24
N SER A 10 -13.05 -12.60 3.48
CA SER A 10 -13.62 -11.30 3.85
C SER A 10 -12.97 -10.14 3.10
N PRO A 11 -13.66 -8.98 2.97
CA PRO A 11 -13.06 -7.76 2.44
C PRO A 11 -11.74 -7.42 3.14
N TRP A 12 -10.77 -6.97 2.35
CA TRP A 12 -9.45 -6.49 2.80
C TRP A 12 -8.56 -7.52 3.48
N GLU A 13 -8.88 -8.82 3.41
CA GLU A 13 -7.98 -9.87 3.90
C GLU A 13 -6.71 -9.97 3.04
N ILE A 14 -6.87 -9.79 1.72
CA ILE A 14 -5.77 -9.78 0.74
C ILE A 14 -5.90 -8.53 -0.13
N ALA A 15 -4.86 -7.69 -0.12
CA ALA A 15 -4.78 -6.50 -0.96
C ALA A 15 -3.70 -6.64 -2.05
N HIS A 16 -4.04 -6.25 -3.27
CA HIS A 16 -3.06 -5.99 -4.31
C HIS A 16 -2.60 -4.53 -4.21
N MET A 17 -1.30 -4.31 -4.29
CA MET A 17 -0.68 -3.00 -4.11
C MET A 17 0.28 -2.70 -5.27
N ASP A 18 0.02 -1.59 -5.96
CA ASP A 18 0.85 -1.11 -7.07
C ASP A 18 1.08 0.40 -6.95
N TRP A 19 2.27 0.84 -7.36
CA TRP A 19 2.69 2.22 -7.37
C TRP A 19 2.76 2.75 -8.79
N VAL A 20 1.87 3.69 -9.08
CA VAL A 20 1.92 4.49 -10.31
C VAL A 20 2.76 5.73 -10.04
N ILE A 21 3.92 5.81 -10.67
CA ILE A 21 4.87 6.94 -10.54
C ILE A 21 4.98 7.71 -11.85
N ALA A 22 5.66 8.87 -11.79
CA ALA A 22 5.90 9.74 -12.94
C ALA A 22 4.59 10.23 -13.59
N LEU A 23 3.57 10.45 -12.77
CA LEU A 23 2.33 11.09 -13.21
C LEU A 23 2.57 12.59 -13.45
N PRO A 24 1.81 13.23 -14.36
CA PRO A 24 1.75 14.68 -14.44
C PRO A 24 1.38 15.28 -13.07
N LEU A 25 1.88 16.48 -12.78
CA LEU A 25 1.55 17.19 -11.54
C LEU A 25 0.02 17.43 -11.48
N GLY A 26 -0.62 16.93 -10.43
CA GLY A 26 -2.07 16.96 -10.27
C GLY A 26 -2.56 17.57 -8.96
N GLY A 27 -3.69 18.27 -9.05
CA GLY A 27 -4.39 18.89 -7.92
C GLY A 27 -3.62 20.05 -7.27
N ASP A 28 -4.23 20.66 -6.23
CA ASP A 28 -3.69 21.85 -5.55
C ASP A 28 -2.33 21.61 -4.88
N ARG A 29 -1.99 20.34 -4.61
CA ARG A 29 -0.73 19.92 -3.97
C ARG A 29 0.31 19.38 -4.95
N SER A 30 0.01 19.37 -6.25
CA SER A 30 0.94 18.92 -7.31
C SER A 30 1.52 17.52 -7.05
N TYR A 31 0.68 16.56 -6.67
CA TYR A 31 1.09 15.16 -6.51
C TYR A 31 1.48 14.57 -7.87
N ASN A 32 2.43 13.63 -7.86
CA ASN A 32 2.99 13.01 -9.07
C ASN A 32 3.25 11.50 -8.95
N ALA A 33 2.74 10.91 -7.88
CA ALA A 33 2.70 9.48 -7.65
C ALA A 33 1.37 9.08 -6.98
N CYS A 34 0.97 7.84 -7.17
CA CYS A 34 -0.20 7.27 -6.53
C CYS A 34 0.05 5.81 -6.15
N LEU A 35 -0.34 5.44 -4.94
CA LEU A 35 -0.45 4.06 -4.50
C LEU A 35 -1.88 3.59 -4.74
N VAL A 36 -2.00 2.52 -5.50
CA VAL A 36 -3.26 1.85 -5.80
C VAL A 36 -3.35 0.60 -4.93
N LEU A 37 -4.43 0.49 -4.18
CA LEU A 37 -4.72 -0.65 -3.31
C LEU A 37 -6.05 -1.26 -3.74
N VAL A 38 -6.03 -2.52 -4.15
CA VAL A 38 -7.21 -3.24 -4.64
C VAL A 38 -7.51 -4.39 -3.69
N ASP A 39 -8.70 -4.39 -3.09
CA ASP A 39 -9.21 -5.52 -2.33
C ASP A 39 -9.48 -6.70 -3.25
N ARG A 40 -8.84 -7.84 -3.00
CA ARG A 40 -9.06 -9.03 -3.81
C ARG A 40 -10.48 -9.58 -3.67
N TYR A 41 -11.13 -9.42 -2.51
CA TYR A 41 -12.46 -9.96 -2.25
C TYR A 41 -13.55 -9.13 -2.95
N SER A 42 -13.67 -7.85 -2.61
CA SER A 42 -14.74 -6.97 -3.10
C SER A 42 -14.42 -6.29 -4.43
N LYS A 43 -13.16 -6.32 -4.89
CA LYS A 43 -12.64 -5.53 -6.02
C LYS A 43 -12.69 -4.02 -5.78
N THR A 44 -12.95 -3.58 -4.55
CA THR A 44 -12.88 -2.17 -4.16
C THR A 44 -11.46 -1.67 -4.30
N THR A 45 -11.30 -0.47 -4.85
CA THR A 45 -10.01 0.17 -5.03
C THR A 45 -9.91 1.45 -4.21
N MET A 46 -8.75 1.66 -3.60
CA MET A 46 -8.38 2.92 -2.97
C MET A 46 -7.12 3.50 -3.59
N PHE A 47 -7.12 4.82 -3.72
CA PHE A 47 -6.03 5.60 -4.28
C PHE A 47 -5.49 6.53 -3.22
N LEU A 48 -4.20 6.44 -2.96
CA LEU A 48 -3.47 7.38 -2.10
C LEU A 48 -2.49 8.16 -2.97
N THR A 49 -2.52 9.49 -2.89
CA THR A 49 -1.67 10.37 -3.69
C THR A 49 -0.43 10.79 -2.92
N PHE A 50 0.71 10.81 -3.60
CA PHE A 50 2.03 11.06 -3.04
C PHE A 50 2.88 11.93 -3.96
N HIS A 51 3.98 12.43 -3.41
CA HIS A 51 5.10 12.91 -4.20
C HIS A 51 6.09 11.75 -4.41
N LYS A 52 6.69 11.64 -5.59
CA LYS A 52 7.63 10.58 -5.97
C LYS A 52 8.86 10.52 -5.03
N ASP A 53 9.17 11.65 -4.40
CA ASP A 53 10.33 11.84 -3.51
C ASP A 53 9.92 11.76 -2.03
N ASP A 54 8.66 11.41 -1.73
CA ASP A 54 8.21 11.17 -0.35
C ASP A 54 9.03 10.05 0.29
N THR A 55 9.37 10.21 1.56
CA THR A 55 10.15 9.20 2.26
C THR A 55 9.29 7.96 2.54
N ALA A 56 9.95 6.83 2.81
CA ALA A 56 9.27 5.61 3.23
C ALA A 56 8.44 5.83 4.52
N MET A 57 8.89 6.72 5.41
CA MET A 57 8.19 7.05 6.64
C MET A 57 6.92 7.87 6.36
N ASP A 58 7.00 8.90 5.53
CA ASP A 58 5.85 9.72 5.14
C ASP A 58 4.77 8.85 4.48
N THR A 59 5.23 7.94 3.62
CA THR A 59 4.39 6.95 2.96
C THR A 59 3.71 6.02 3.96
N ALA A 60 4.46 5.46 4.90
CA ALA A 60 3.92 4.56 5.93
C ALA A 60 2.86 5.25 6.80
N ILE A 61 3.11 6.50 7.22
CA ILE A 61 2.16 7.31 8.00
C ILE A 61 0.87 7.55 7.20
N MET A 62 0.96 7.86 5.91
CA MET A 62 -0.22 8.08 5.08
C MET A 62 -1.04 6.81 4.89
N ILE A 63 -0.38 5.67 4.62
CA ILE A 63 -1.04 4.36 4.52
C ILE A 63 -1.75 4.04 5.83
N TRP A 64 -1.10 4.26 6.97
CA TRP A 64 -1.75 4.06 8.27
C TRP A 64 -3.02 4.92 8.43
N ASN A 65 -2.87 6.23 8.25
CA ASN A 65 -3.93 7.19 8.54
C ASN A 65 -5.13 7.08 7.59
N LYS A 66 -4.91 6.64 6.35
CA LYS A 66 -5.95 6.63 5.31
C LYS A 66 -6.44 5.23 4.95
N PHE A 67 -5.54 4.27 4.88
CA PHE A 67 -5.86 2.92 4.44
C PHE A 67 -6.20 2.03 5.64
N ILE A 68 -5.26 1.84 6.56
CA ILE A 68 -5.48 0.92 7.70
C ILE A 68 -6.63 1.37 8.59
N SER A 69 -6.76 2.68 8.81
CA SER A 69 -7.88 3.25 9.57
C SER A 69 -9.26 2.95 8.94
N TYR A 70 -9.32 2.74 7.64
CA TYR A 70 -10.55 2.44 6.89
C TYR A 70 -10.78 0.94 6.71
N THR A 71 -9.75 0.18 6.39
CA THR A 71 -9.85 -1.25 6.04
C THR A 71 -9.63 -2.20 7.20
N GLY A 72 -9.03 -1.71 8.29
CA GLY A 72 -8.35 -2.58 9.25
C GLY A 72 -7.03 -3.13 8.69
N LEU A 73 -6.43 -4.06 9.45
CA LEU A 73 -5.20 -4.74 9.05
C LEU A 73 -5.52 -5.87 8.07
N PHE A 74 -4.85 -5.88 6.92
CA PHE A 74 -4.85 -7.00 5.98
C PHE A 74 -3.94 -8.12 6.49
N GLN A 75 -4.19 -9.34 6.03
CA GLN A 75 -3.34 -10.50 6.33
C GLN A 75 -2.23 -10.65 5.30
N ASN A 76 -2.50 -10.31 4.04
CA ASN A 76 -1.53 -10.41 2.96
C ASN A 76 -1.59 -9.20 2.02
N ILE A 77 -0.41 -8.75 1.58
CA ILE A 77 -0.27 -7.82 0.46
C ILE A 77 0.52 -8.48 -0.66
N ILE A 78 0.02 -8.30 -1.88
CA ILE A 78 0.68 -8.73 -3.11
C ILE A 78 1.11 -7.46 -3.83
N SER A 79 2.42 -7.28 -4.03
CA SER A 79 2.97 -6.14 -4.77
C SER A 79 3.93 -6.60 -5.85
N ASP A 80 3.97 -5.86 -6.95
CA ASP A 80 4.81 -6.10 -8.14
C ASP A 80 6.13 -5.30 -8.14
N ARG A 81 6.33 -4.42 -7.16
CA ARG A 81 7.54 -3.59 -6.96
C ARG A 81 8.75 -4.40 -6.46
N ASP A 82 9.93 -3.76 -6.53
CA ASP A 82 11.18 -4.31 -5.96
C ASP A 82 10.95 -4.76 -4.51
N PRO A 83 11.22 -6.04 -4.18
CA PRO A 83 11.09 -6.58 -2.83
C PRO A 83 11.77 -5.75 -1.75
N LYS A 84 12.83 -5.00 -2.09
CA LYS A 84 13.54 -4.10 -1.16
C LYS A 84 12.68 -2.92 -0.71
N PHE A 85 11.93 -2.29 -1.62
CA PHE A 85 11.05 -1.19 -1.28
C PHE A 85 9.88 -1.69 -0.42
N ALA A 86 9.25 -2.80 -0.83
CA ALA A 86 8.20 -3.42 -0.05
C ALA A 86 8.69 -3.79 1.36
N SER A 87 9.86 -4.42 1.46
CA SER A 87 10.48 -4.79 2.75
C SER A 87 10.78 -3.57 3.63
N ALA A 88 11.33 -2.49 3.06
CA ALA A 88 11.60 -1.25 3.80
C ALA A 88 10.30 -0.61 4.32
N LEU A 89 9.27 -0.52 3.47
CA LEU A 89 7.94 -0.02 3.85
C LEU A 89 7.33 -0.87 4.98
N TRP A 90 7.36 -2.20 4.86
CA TRP A 90 6.86 -3.11 5.88
C TRP A 90 7.61 -2.98 7.19
N THR A 91 8.94 -2.91 7.12
CA THR A 91 9.77 -2.71 8.31
C THR A 91 9.43 -1.39 9.00
N SER A 92 9.28 -0.30 8.24
CA SER A 92 8.84 0.99 8.77
C SER A 92 7.46 0.93 9.40
N LEU A 93 6.49 0.26 8.75
CA LEU A 93 5.16 0.02 9.30
C LEU A 93 5.25 -0.78 10.60
N HIS A 94 5.92 -1.93 10.62
CA HIS A 94 6.07 -2.79 11.79
C HIS A 94 6.75 -2.10 12.98
N ASN A 95 7.79 -1.32 12.71
CA ASN A 95 8.45 -0.49 13.73
C ASN A 95 7.47 0.55 14.29
N TRP A 96 6.65 1.16 13.44
CA TRP A 96 5.61 2.10 13.86
C TRP A 96 4.51 1.42 14.68
N PHE A 97 4.18 0.17 14.34
CA PHE A 97 3.27 -0.70 15.10
C PHE A 97 3.85 -1.19 16.44
N GLY A 98 5.15 -1.06 16.69
CA GLY A 98 5.82 -1.70 17.82
C GLY A 98 5.81 -3.24 17.75
N THR A 99 5.59 -3.80 16.56
CA THR A 99 5.49 -5.25 16.32
C THR A 99 6.78 -5.76 15.70
N LYS A 100 7.23 -6.96 16.10
CA LYS A 100 8.35 -7.64 15.43
C LYS A 100 7.83 -8.42 14.23
N LEU A 101 8.56 -8.30 13.11
CA LEU A 101 8.44 -9.15 11.93
C LEU A 101 8.87 -10.59 12.26
#